data_AF-A0A1I5FIM8-F1
#
_entry.id   AF-A0A1I5FIM8-F1
#
_cell.length_a   1.000
_cell.length_b   1.000
_cell.length_c   1.000
_cell.angle_alpha   90.00
_cell.angle_beta   90.00
_cell.angle_gamma   90.00
#
_symmetry.space_group_name_H-M   'P 1'
#
loop_
_entity.id
_entity.type
_entity.pdbx_description
1 polymer ?
#
loop_
_entity_poly.entity_id
_entity_poly.type
_entity_poly.pdbx_seq_one_letter_code
_entity_poly.pdbx_strand_id
1 'polypeptide(L)'
;MLINVLMAAVALCPALLVVAIWQFFQIRNERKIALQSEALHAEQIHRMEARYKPIMDMEAEVARLTVDARFEENRIAILRSDYSDKKTIYDRLLKEVAAFDHKLAFAEMGVYEPHFDFTDSEEYKSAILSVREQQKSIISADAAVICTTKWSVDGSAAKGQTMTRRNTQASGSRVR
;
A
#
# COMPACT_ATOMS: atom_id res chain seq x y z
N MET A 1 -103.49 -18.24 41.02
CA MET A 1 -102.35 -18.10 40.09
C MET A 1 -101.20 -17.28 40.69
N LEU A 2 -101.44 -16.14 41.37
CA LEU A 2 -100.40 -15.34 42.02
C LEU A 2 -99.56 -16.07 43.11
N ILE A 3 -100.18 -16.93 43.93
CA ILE A 3 -99.48 -17.62 45.04
C ILE A 3 -98.46 -18.64 44.53
N ASN A 4 -98.78 -19.38 43.47
CA ASN A 4 -97.88 -20.37 42.87
C ASN A 4 -96.65 -19.70 42.22
N VAL A 5 -96.83 -18.50 41.66
CA VAL A 5 -95.74 -17.70 41.10
C VAL A 5 -94.80 -17.17 42.20
N LEU A 6 -95.34 -16.75 43.34
CA LEU A 6 -94.56 -16.25 44.46
C LEU A 6 -93.75 -17.36 45.17
N MET A 7 -94.33 -18.55 45.34
CA MET A 7 -93.62 -19.73 45.87
C MET A 7 -92.50 -20.22 44.94
N ALA A 8 -92.73 -20.20 43.62
CA ALA A 8 -91.70 -20.54 42.64
C ALA A 8 -90.55 -19.52 42.63
N ALA A 9 -90.83 -18.22 42.80
CA ALA A 9 -89.81 -17.17 42.89
C ALA A 9 -88.95 -17.29 44.15
N VAL A 10 -89.53 -17.62 45.30
CA VAL A 10 -88.81 -17.84 46.56
C VAL A 10 -87.91 -19.08 46.49
N ALA A 11 -88.31 -20.12 45.75
CA ALA A 11 -87.50 -21.33 45.55
C ALA A 11 -86.37 -21.17 44.50
N LEU A 12 -86.56 -20.31 43.49
CA LEU A 12 -85.55 -20.01 42.46
C LEU A 12 -84.42 -19.10 42.97
N CYS A 13 -84.72 -18.21 43.91
CA CYS A 13 -83.75 -17.26 44.47
C CYS A 13 -82.51 -17.92 45.13
N PRO A 14 -82.64 -18.93 46.02
CA PRO A 14 -81.47 -19.61 46.60
C PRO A 14 -80.68 -20.42 45.56
N ALA A 15 -81.35 -20.99 44.55
CA ALA A 15 -80.68 -21.70 43.46
C ALA A 15 -79.83 -20.74 42.61
N LEU A 16 -80.35 -19.55 42.29
CA LEU A 16 -79.60 -18.51 41.58
C LEU A 16 -78.43 -17.98 42.41
N LEU A 17 -78.58 -17.86 43.74
CA LEU A 17 -77.49 -17.47 44.63
C LEU A 17 -76.36 -18.51 44.67
N VAL A 18 -76.69 -19.81 44.71
CA VAL A 18 -75.68 -20.89 44.67
C VAL A 18 -74.95 -20.89 43.33
N VAL A 19 -75.66 -20.71 42.21
CA VAL A 19 -75.03 -20.58 40.88
C VAL A 19 -74.15 -19.34 40.79
N ALA A 20 -74.58 -18.20 41.34
CA ALA A 20 -73.78 -16.97 41.37
C ALA A 20 -72.52 -17.12 42.25
N ILE A 21 -72.62 -17.82 43.39
CA ILE A 21 -71.48 -18.13 44.27
C ILE A 21 -70.52 -19.11 43.58
N TRP A 22 -71.05 -20.12 42.88
CA TRP A 22 -70.26 -21.08 42.10
C TRP A 22 -69.54 -20.38 40.94
N GLN A 23 -70.24 -19.53 40.18
CA GLN A 23 -69.65 -18.69 39.13
C GLN A 23 -68.59 -17.74 39.69
N PHE A 24 -68.84 -17.10 40.83
CA PHE A 24 -67.88 -16.22 41.49
C PHE A 24 -66.62 -16.99 41.93
N PHE A 25 -66.80 -18.18 42.50
CA PHE A 25 -65.70 -19.05 42.88
C PHE A 25 -64.91 -19.52 41.66
N GLN A 26 -65.59 -19.89 40.57
CA GLN A 26 -64.99 -20.27 39.30
C GLN A 26 -64.16 -19.13 38.71
N ILE A 27 -64.69 -17.90 38.66
CA ILE A 27 -63.98 -16.70 38.20
C ILE A 27 -62.75 -16.42 39.07
N ARG A 28 -62.84 -16.55 40.41
CA ARG A 28 -61.68 -16.38 41.29
C ARG A 28 -60.62 -17.46 41.08
N ASN A 29 -61.03 -18.69 40.79
CA ASN A 29 -60.10 -19.79 40.52
C ASN A 29 -59.39 -19.59 39.17
N GLU A 30 -60.12 -19.21 38.13
CA GLU A 30 -59.58 -18.88 36.80
C GLU A 30 -58.61 -17.70 36.87
N ARG A 31 -58.92 -16.66 37.65
CA ARG A 31 -58.01 -15.53 37.87
C ARG A 31 -56.70 -15.94 38.55
N LYS A 32 -56.75 -16.86 39.52
CA LYS A 32 -55.53 -17.40 40.16
C LYS A 32 -54.68 -18.19 39.17
N ILE A 33 -55.33 -19.00 38.33
CA ILE A 33 -54.65 -19.77 37.27
C ILE A 33 -54.02 -18.81 36.27
N ALA A 34 -54.73 -17.75 35.87
CA ALA A 34 -54.21 -16.71 34.97
C ALA A 34 -52.97 -16.02 35.56
N LEU A 35 -53.04 -15.56 36.82
CA LEU A 35 -51.91 -14.96 37.54
C LEU A 35 -50.71 -15.93 37.66
N GLN A 36 -50.97 -17.21 37.92
CA GLN A 36 -49.91 -18.22 37.97
C GLN A 36 -49.30 -18.48 36.60
N SER A 37 -50.10 -18.47 35.53
CA SER A 37 -49.58 -18.60 34.16
C SER A 37 -48.75 -17.38 33.77
N GLU A 38 -49.17 -16.16 34.10
CA GLU A 38 -48.40 -14.95 33.84
C GLU A 38 -47.06 -14.95 34.60
N ALA A 39 -47.07 -15.35 35.88
CA ALA A 39 -45.85 -15.48 36.67
C ALA A 39 -44.90 -16.55 36.09
N LEU A 40 -45.45 -17.70 35.67
CA LEU A 40 -44.69 -18.76 35.02
C LEU A 40 -44.09 -18.28 33.69
N HIS A 41 -44.86 -17.56 32.89
CA HIS A 41 -44.41 -16.99 31.61
C HIS A 41 -43.31 -15.94 31.83
N ALA A 42 -43.46 -15.07 32.83
CA ALA A 42 -42.42 -14.10 33.21
C ALA A 42 -41.13 -14.79 33.66
N GLU A 43 -41.23 -15.86 34.45
CA GLU A 43 -40.08 -16.66 34.86
C GLU A 43 -39.41 -17.36 33.67
N GLN A 44 -40.20 -17.92 32.75
CA GLN A 44 -39.70 -18.53 31.53
C GLN A 44 -38.98 -17.51 30.63
N ILE A 45 -39.54 -16.32 30.46
CA ILE A 45 -38.92 -15.22 29.72
C ILE A 45 -37.59 -14.83 30.39
N HIS A 46 -37.59 -14.58 31.70
CA HIS A 46 -36.37 -14.25 32.43
C HIS A 46 -35.31 -15.38 32.32
N ARG A 47 -35.73 -16.64 32.36
CA ARG A 47 -34.83 -17.80 32.20
C ARG A 47 -34.23 -17.85 30.81
N MET A 48 -35.02 -17.56 29.78
CA MET A 48 -34.56 -17.46 28.40
C MET A 48 -33.61 -16.27 28.25
N GLU A 49 -33.97 -15.09 28.74
CA GLU A 49 -33.10 -13.91 28.73
C GLU A 49 -31.77 -14.19 29.44
N ALA A 50 -31.76 -14.82 30.61
CA ALA A 50 -30.53 -15.18 31.31
C ALA A 50 -29.69 -16.21 30.53
N ARG A 51 -30.33 -17.19 29.88
CA ARG A 51 -29.67 -18.20 29.04
C ARG A 51 -29.09 -17.60 27.76
N TYR A 52 -29.79 -16.65 27.16
CA TYR A 52 -29.40 -16.00 25.91
C TYR A 52 -28.61 -14.71 26.12
N LYS A 53 -28.46 -14.21 27.36
CA LYS A 53 -27.59 -13.07 27.71
C LYS A 53 -26.14 -13.22 27.19
N PRO A 54 -25.50 -14.40 27.24
CA PRO A 54 -24.18 -14.61 26.64
C PRO A 54 -24.19 -14.61 25.10
N ILE A 55 -25.35 -14.79 24.46
CA ILE A 55 -25.51 -14.73 22.99
C ILE A 55 -25.94 -13.31 22.57
N MET A 56 -26.62 -12.55 23.43
CA MET A 56 -26.82 -11.10 23.30
C MET A 56 -25.49 -10.32 23.46
N ASP A 57 -24.47 -10.95 24.03
CA ASP A 57 -23.07 -10.48 24.02
C ASP A 57 -22.44 -10.52 22.61
N MET A 58 -23.17 -11.03 21.61
CA MET A 58 -22.74 -11.00 20.21
C MET A 58 -22.51 -9.58 19.71
N GLU A 59 -23.28 -8.58 20.17
CA GLU A 59 -23.00 -7.18 19.81
C GLU A 59 -21.67 -6.68 20.41
N ALA A 60 -21.32 -7.12 21.62
CA ALA A 60 -20.05 -6.79 22.24
C ALA A 60 -18.88 -7.52 21.57
N GLU A 61 -19.07 -8.77 21.15
CA GLU A 61 -18.06 -9.51 20.40
C GLU A 61 -17.87 -8.93 18.99
N VAL A 62 -18.95 -8.49 18.32
CA VAL A 62 -18.85 -7.73 17.08
C VAL A 62 -18.08 -6.42 17.31
N ALA A 63 -18.39 -5.67 18.38
CA ALA A 63 -17.67 -4.45 18.71
C ALA A 63 -16.17 -4.73 18.92
N ARG A 64 -15.82 -5.78 19.67
CA ARG A 64 -14.44 -6.23 19.88
C ARG A 64 -13.75 -6.58 18.56
N LEU A 65 -14.37 -7.43 17.74
CA LEU A 65 -13.82 -7.85 16.44
C LEU A 65 -13.62 -6.66 15.50
N THR A 66 -14.49 -5.64 15.53
CA THR A 66 -14.30 -4.43 14.72
C THR A 66 -13.13 -3.59 15.19
N VAL A 67 -12.86 -3.53 16.50
CA VAL A 67 -11.68 -2.85 17.05
C VAL A 67 -10.41 -3.61 16.66
N ASP A 68 -10.40 -4.94 16.79
CA ASP A 68 -9.27 -5.78 16.41
C ASP A 68 -9.00 -5.69 14.90
N ALA A 69 -10.04 -5.71 14.06
CA ALA A 69 -9.91 -5.53 12.62
C ALA A 69 -9.28 -4.17 12.26
N ARG A 70 -9.76 -3.08 12.88
CA ARG A 70 -9.19 -1.73 12.68
C ARG A 70 -7.75 -1.64 13.15
N PHE A 71 -7.41 -2.30 14.25
CA PHE A 71 -6.05 -2.34 14.77
C PHE A 71 -5.11 -3.04 13.78
N GLU A 72 -5.50 -4.20 13.26
CA GLU A 72 -4.70 -4.91 12.27
C GLU A 72 -4.62 -4.19 10.93
N GLU A 73 -5.69 -3.52 10.49
CA GLU A 73 -5.67 -2.66 9.30
C GLU A 73 -4.64 -1.53 9.43
N ASN A 74 -4.58 -0.87 10.59
CA ASN A 74 -3.58 0.17 10.87
C ASN A 74 -2.16 -0.41 10.86
N ARG A 75 -1.94 -1.59 11.46
CA ARG A 75 -0.64 -2.27 11.44
C ARG A 75 -0.20 -2.61 10.02
N ILE A 76 -1.11 -3.11 9.19
CA ILE A 76 -0.85 -3.41 7.78
C ILE A 76 -0.51 -2.13 7.02
N ALA A 77 -1.23 -1.03 7.27
CA ALA A 77 -0.97 0.26 6.63
C ALA A 77 0.43 0.79 6.97
N ILE A 78 0.80 0.77 8.26
CA ILE A 78 2.13 1.17 8.73
C ILE A 78 3.21 0.27 8.11
N LEU A 79 3.03 -1.05 8.14
CA LEU A 79 4.00 -2.00 7.60
C LEU A 79 4.22 -1.80 6.08
N ARG A 80 3.15 -1.50 5.34
CA ARG A 80 3.24 -1.20 3.90
C ARG A 80 4.01 0.09 3.64
N SER A 81 3.80 1.13 4.44
CA SER A 81 4.56 2.38 4.35
C SER A 81 6.04 2.13 4.61
N ASP A 82 6.36 1.48 5.73
CA ASP A 82 7.74 1.15 6.12
C ASP A 82 8.44 0.29 5.06
N TYR A 83 7.73 -0.66 4.48
CA TYR A 83 8.27 -1.51 3.41
C TYR A 83 8.58 -0.69 2.15
N SER A 84 7.68 0.21 1.75
CA SER A 84 7.88 1.10 0.60
C SER A 84 9.12 1.97 0.77
N ASP A 85 9.30 2.56 1.95
CA ASP A 85 10.45 3.42 2.26
C ASP A 85 11.75 2.62 2.24
N LYS A 86 11.77 1.45 2.88
CA LYS A 86 12.93 0.55 2.88
C LYS A 86 13.28 0.04 1.49
N LYS A 87 12.27 -0.28 0.67
CA LYS A 87 12.48 -0.72 -0.72
C LYS A 87 13.11 0.38 -1.57
N THR A 88 12.67 1.63 -1.38
CA THR A 88 13.26 2.78 -2.07
C THR A 88 14.73 2.96 -1.70
N ILE A 89 15.06 2.83 -0.41
CA ILE A 89 16.45 2.89 0.06
C ILE A 89 17.27 1.73 -0.52
N TYR A 90 16.73 0.51 -0.50
CA TYR A 90 17.38 -0.67 -1.07
C TYR A 90 17.68 -0.49 -2.56
N ASP A 91 16.73 0.01 -3.35
CA ASP A 91 16.92 0.23 -4.79
C ASP A 91 17.96 1.29 -5.09
N ARG A 92 18.05 2.33 -4.25
CA ARG A 92 19.13 3.33 -4.33
C ARG A 92 20.49 2.70 -4.04
N LEU A 93 20.61 1.96 -2.93
CA LEU A 93 21.85 1.28 -2.56
C LEU A 93 22.29 0.27 -3.63
N LEU A 94 21.35 -0.47 -4.22
CA LEU A 94 21.67 -1.43 -5.27
C LEU A 94 22.29 -0.76 -6.49
N LYS A 95 21.77 0.41 -6.89
CA LYS A 95 22.34 1.22 -7.98
C LYS A 95 23.72 1.75 -7.64
N GLU A 96 23.92 2.23 -6.40
CA GLU A 96 25.22 2.71 -5.93
C GLU A 96 26.27 1.59 -5.94
N VAL A 97 25.91 0.40 -5.43
CA VAL A 97 26.79 -0.78 -5.43
C VAL A 97 27.16 -1.20 -6.85
N ALA A 98 26.21 -1.24 -7.78
CA ALA A 98 26.49 -1.56 -9.18
C ALA A 98 27.47 -0.55 -9.83
N ALA A 99 27.36 0.73 -9.49
CA ALA A 99 28.29 1.75 -9.96
C ALA A 99 29.70 1.56 -9.36
N PHE A 100 29.79 1.17 -8.08
CA PHE A 100 31.07 0.87 -7.45
C PHE A 100 31.73 -0.39 -8.02
N ASP A 101 30.95 -1.42 -8.34
CA ASP A 101 31.45 -2.66 -8.94
C ASP A 101 32.13 -2.38 -10.30
N HIS A 102 31.50 -1.54 -11.13
CA HIS A 102 32.11 -1.05 -12.36
C HIS A 102 33.44 -0.31 -12.11
N LYS A 103 33.46 0.61 -11.15
CA LYS A 103 34.71 1.35 -10.80
C LYS A 103 35.80 0.42 -10.30
N LEU A 104 35.44 -0.58 -9.51
CA LEU A 104 36.39 -1.58 -9.01
C LEU A 104 36.96 -2.42 -10.15
N ALA A 105 36.13 -2.86 -11.09
CA ALA A 105 36.59 -3.59 -12.28
C ALA A 105 37.58 -2.78 -13.13
N PHE A 106 37.39 -1.45 -13.27
CA PHE A 106 38.37 -0.59 -13.95
C PHE A 106 39.69 -0.47 -13.17
N ALA A 107 39.62 -0.37 -11.84
CA ALA A 107 40.80 -0.37 -10.98
C ALA A 107 41.59 -1.69 -11.07
N GLU A 108 40.90 -2.83 -11.11
CA GLU A 108 41.52 -4.17 -11.25
C GLU A 108 42.24 -4.35 -12.59
N MET A 109 41.73 -3.75 -13.67
CA MET A 109 42.40 -3.75 -14.98
C MET A 109 43.58 -2.78 -15.07
N GLY A 110 43.96 -2.12 -13.97
CA GLY A 110 45.06 -1.15 -13.93
C GLY A 110 44.74 0.18 -14.63
N VAL A 111 43.47 0.40 -15.01
CA VAL A 111 42.99 1.66 -15.56
C VAL A 111 42.56 2.54 -14.39
N TYR A 112 43.54 3.13 -13.72
CA TYR A 112 43.27 4.09 -12.64
C TYR A 112 42.57 5.32 -13.21
N GLU A 113 41.55 5.80 -12.52
CA GLU A 113 40.92 7.08 -12.83
C GLU A 113 41.99 8.17 -12.70
N PRO A 114 42.24 9.00 -13.75
CA PRO A 114 43.30 10.00 -13.69
C PRO A 114 43.08 10.95 -12.51
N HIS A 115 43.95 10.86 -11.51
CA HIS A 115 43.96 11.82 -10.42
C HIS A 115 44.76 13.04 -10.85
N PHE A 116 44.12 14.19 -10.81
CA PHE A 116 44.76 15.44 -11.17
C PHE A 116 45.07 16.23 -9.91
N ASP A 117 46.34 16.19 -9.48
CA ASP A 117 46.85 17.06 -8.41
C ASP A 117 47.05 18.48 -8.97
N PHE A 118 45.95 19.23 -9.09
CA PHE A 118 46.02 20.67 -9.33
C PHE A 118 45.73 21.38 -8.02
N THR A 119 46.78 21.90 -7.39
CA THR A 119 46.68 22.58 -6.11
C THR A 119 46.18 24.03 -6.28
N ASP A 120 46.40 24.60 -7.47
CA ASP A 120 46.04 25.97 -7.83
C ASP A 120 45.30 26.04 -9.17
N SER A 121 44.35 26.96 -9.26
CA SER A 121 43.54 27.24 -10.45
C SER A 121 44.36 27.72 -11.65
N GLU A 122 45.48 28.41 -11.41
CA GLU A 122 46.37 28.85 -12.50
C GLU A 122 47.20 27.70 -13.09
N GLU A 123 47.58 26.69 -12.29
CA GLU A 123 48.19 25.46 -12.82
C GLU A 123 47.23 24.75 -13.77
N TYR A 124 45.96 24.64 -13.39
CA TYR A 124 44.92 24.04 -14.23
C TYR A 124 44.76 24.78 -15.57
N LYS A 125 44.67 26.11 -15.51
CA LYS A 125 44.54 26.96 -16.69
C LYS A 125 45.76 26.87 -17.61
N SER A 126 46.96 26.87 -17.04
CA SER A 126 48.20 26.73 -17.82
C SER A 126 48.30 25.37 -18.50
N ALA A 127 47.88 24.29 -17.82
CA ALA A 127 47.81 22.95 -18.39
C ALA A 127 46.82 22.88 -19.56
N ILE A 128 45.62 23.47 -19.43
CA ILE A 128 44.65 23.55 -20.52
C ILE A 128 45.22 24.31 -21.73
N LEU A 129 45.89 25.44 -21.48
CA LEU A 129 46.50 26.24 -22.54
C LEU A 129 47.62 25.46 -23.24
N SER A 130 48.46 24.75 -22.49
CA SER A 130 49.52 23.89 -23.03
C SER A 130 48.96 22.80 -23.95
N VAL A 131 47.91 22.09 -23.51
CA VAL A 131 47.24 21.05 -24.32
C VAL A 131 46.63 21.64 -25.58
N ARG A 132 45.97 22.81 -25.50
CA ARG A 132 45.43 23.49 -26.68
C ARG A 132 46.51 23.93 -27.67
N GLU A 133 47.67 24.35 -27.17
CA GLU A 133 48.78 24.72 -28.03
C GLU A 133 49.39 23.48 -28.71
N GLN A 134 49.53 22.36 -28.00
CA GLN A 134 49.91 21.08 -28.60
C GLN A 134 48.91 20.62 -29.68
N GLN A 135 47.61 20.76 -29.42
CA GLN A 135 46.59 20.44 -30.43
C GLN A 135 46.71 21.34 -31.67
N LYS A 136 46.94 22.65 -31.48
CA LYS A 136 47.19 23.57 -32.59
C LYS A 136 48.44 23.21 -33.37
N SER A 137 49.53 22.82 -32.70
CA SER A 137 50.78 22.44 -33.36
C SER A 137 50.64 21.14 -34.17
N ILE A 138 49.88 20.16 -33.66
CA ILE A 138 49.59 18.91 -34.37
C ILE A 138 48.72 19.18 -35.62
N ILE A 139 47.74 20.08 -35.51
CA ILE A 139 46.89 20.49 -36.64
C ILE A 139 47.70 21.27 -37.68
N SER A 140 48.56 22.20 -37.26
CA SER A 140 49.39 22.99 -38.19
C SER A 140 50.46 22.15 -38.88
N ALA A 141 50.93 21.08 -38.23
CA ALA A 141 51.87 20.11 -38.79
C ALA A 141 51.22 19.07 -39.74
N ASP A 142 49.89 19.12 -39.98
CA ASP A 142 49.14 18.14 -40.76
C ASP A 142 49.31 16.69 -40.24
N ALA A 143 49.70 16.54 -38.97
CA ALA A 143 50.00 15.26 -38.32
C ALA A 143 48.80 14.69 -37.54
N ALA A 144 47.69 15.42 -37.51
CA ALA A 144 46.48 15.03 -36.79
C ALA A 144 45.82 13.75 -37.33
N VAL A 145 45.99 13.46 -38.63
CA VAL A 145 45.43 12.27 -39.27
C VAL A 145 46.46 11.67 -40.22
N ILE A 146 47.01 10.50 -39.86
CA ILE A 146 48.02 9.81 -40.66
C ILE A 146 47.31 8.83 -41.61
N CYS A 147 47.40 9.07 -42.92
CA CYS A 147 47.01 8.08 -43.92
C CYS A 147 48.27 7.38 -44.44
N THR A 148 48.48 6.12 -44.03
CA THR A 148 49.62 5.30 -44.46
C THR A 148 49.45 4.74 -45.87
N THR A 149 48.22 4.67 -46.38
CA THR A 149 47.91 4.04 -47.67
C THR A 149 47.96 5.06 -48.79
N LYS A 150 48.89 4.88 -49.74
CA LYS A 150 48.93 5.65 -50.98
C LYS A 150 47.95 5.06 -51.98
N TRP A 151 47.01 5.87 -52.46
CA TRP A 151 46.02 5.48 -53.47
C TRP A 151 45.94 6.54 -54.57
N SER A 152 45.41 6.16 -55.74
CA SER A 152 45.30 7.05 -56.91
C SER A 152 43.84 7.29 -57.28
N VAL A 153 43.55 8.47 -57.83
CA VAL A 153 42.25 8.84 -58.40
C VAL A 153 42.44 9.07 -59.89
N ASP A 154 41.67 8.38 -60.73
CA ASP A 154 41.81 8.39 -62.19
C ASP A 154 43.26 8.11 -62.68
N GLY A 155 43.97 7.18 -62.03
CA GLY A 155 45.37 6.87 -62.33
C GLY A 155 46.40 7.91 -61.89
N SER A 156 45.98 9.02 -61.26
CA SER A 156 46.89 10.04 -60.73
C SER A 156 47.10 9.90 -59.21
N ALA A 157 48.36 9.69 -58.81
CA ALA A 157 48.75 9.69 -57.40
C ALA A 157 48.63 11.07 -56.75
N ALA A 158 48.87 12.15 -57.51
CA ALA A 158 48.75 13.53 -57.01
C ALA A 158 47.30 13.89 -56.67
N LYS A 159 46.33 13.42 -57.47
CA LYS A 159 44.90 13.57 -57.17
C LYS A 159 44.50 12.80 -55.89
N GLY A 160 45.02 11.59 -55.70
CA GLY A 160 44.77 10.79 -54.49
C GLY A 160 45.33 11.43 -53.21
N GLN A 161 46.52 12.03 -53.27
CA GLN A 161 47.07 12.83 -52.17
C GLN A 161 46.19 14.05 -51.84
N THR A 162 45.72 14.76 -52.87
CA THR A 162 44.85 15.94 -52.71
C THR A 162 43.51 15.57 -52.07
N MET A 163 42.91 14.44 -52.47
CA MET A 163 41.65 13.96 -51.90
C MET A 163 41.82 13.55 -50.43
N THR A 164 42.90 12.82 -50.12
CA THR A 164 43.24 12.45 -48.75
C THR A 164 43.37 13.69 -47.86
N ARG A 165 44.11 14.71 -48.31
CA ARG A 165 44.31 15.96 -47.56
C ARG A 165 43.01 16.73 -47.29
N ARG A 166 42.11 16.79 -48.28
CA ARG A 166 40.80 17.42 -48.10
C ARG A 166 39.94 16.66 -47.10
N ASN A 167 40.00 15.33 -47.14
CA ASN A 167 39.23 14.49 -46.23
C ASN A 167 39.74 14.62 -44.79
N THR A 168 41.06 14.60 -44.57
CA THR A 168 41.65 14.80 -43.24
C THR A 168 41.32 16.18 -42.66
N GLN A 169 41.36 17.23 -43.49
CA GLN A 169 40.98 18.59 -43.09
C GLN A 169 39.49 18.73 -42.75
N ALA A 170 38.61 18.09 -43.52
CA ALA A 170 37.16 18.10 -43.28
C ALA A 170 36.75 17.30 -42.04
N SER A 171 37.45 16.21 -41.72
CA SER A 171 37.26 15.45 -40.48
C SER A 171 37.73 16.24 -39.26
N GLY A 172 38.85 16.95 -39.35
CA GLY A 172 39.39 17.77 -38.25
C GLY A 172 38.55 19.00 -37.89
N SER A 173 37.77 19.56 -38.83
CA SER A 173 36.89 20.70 -38.55
C SER A 173 35.58 20.32 -37.86
N ARG A 174 35.19 19.04 -37.91
CA ARG A 174 33.92 18.54 -37.35
C ARG A 174 34.01 18.15 -35.86
N VAL A 175 35.23 18.11 -35.31
CA VAL A 175 35.53 17.75 -33.90
C VAL A 175 35.73 19.01 -33.03
N ARG A 176 35.60 20.22 -33.60
CA ARG A 176 35.61 21.48 -32.83
C ARG A 176 34.23 21.83 -32.27
#